data_AF-A0AA92DRP4-F1
#
_entry.id   AF-A0AA92DRP4-F1
#
_cell.length_a   1.000
_cell.length_b   1.000
_cell.length_c   1.000
_cell.angle_alpha   90.00
_cell.angle_beta   90.00
_cell.angle_gamma   90.00
#
_symmetry.space_group_name_H-M   'P 1'
#
loop_
_entity.id
_entity.type
_entity.pdbx_description
1 polymer ?
#
loop_
_entity_poly.entity_id
_entity_poly.type
_entity_poly.pdbx_seq_one_letter_code
_entity_poly.pdbx_strand_id
1 'polypeptide(L)'
;MFGKSSTAFEVQIRREGRWTIEGTYDDERRALASARSWLAVSGVEEVKALKFRSLAGLSLETVIFQKAVPVVKDKPMALGGTAEGAPYCTAPGDLYGFESRVVTGRLLRPFLDKFRITPTELLHSWTYLRKLDEQGLLLGAALQAVARHHADRHGVAVPARARELRAFADAVMARARDFQGERKALPAFDPADLSRSSRVLAAAVGEERHDFAFLSQLTIHLADRNSLAGKLEMLLDLIGPDVEPRHLASLDGVMADALGSAELVKELLGAQPNLALGLCALADLILGRDPQPKSEPVSPLLAHIGALIVQGRAPCCRAVLLERIQQSLNGTQPLDRRDPKKEALLADHLATHLRDPQGRLLGGAEVQKALARRLIRHRQAILREQGMHDIADRLSGR
;
A
#
# COMPACT_ATOMS: atom_id res chain seq x y z
N MET A 1 -18.72 -56.19 44.50
CA MET A 1 -17.53 -55.89 43.66
C MET A 1 -17.69 -54.45 43.18
N PHE A 2 -17.14 -53.47 43.91
CA PHE A 2 -17.33 -52.05 43.62
C PHE A 2 -16.49 -51.65 42.40
N GLY A 3 -17.12 -51.07 41.38
CA GLY A 3 -16.47 -50.71 40.11
C GLY A 3 -15.32 -49.73 40.32
N LYS A 4 -14.17 -50.00 39.69
CA LYS A 4 -13.00 -49.10 39.69
C LYS A 4 -13.40 -47.73 39.16
N SER A 5 -13.15 -46.68 39.94
CA SER A 5 -13.25 -45.29 39.49
C SER A 5 -12.16 -45.03 38.45
N SER A 6 -12.53 -44.78 37.19
CA SER A 6 -11.61 -44.34 36.13
C SER A 6 -11.66 -42.82 35.98
N THR A 7 -10.50 -42.22 35.74
CA THR A 7 -10.37 -40.80 35.40
C THR A 7 -9.81 -40.68 33.99
N ALA A 8 -10.41 -39.84 33.16
CA ALA A 8 -9.94 -39.51 31.83
C ALA A 8 -10.03 -38.00 31.62
N PHE A 9 -9.28 -37.49 30.66
CA PHE A 9 -9.24 -36.08 30.31
C PHE A 9 -9.48 -35.91 28.82
N GLU A 10 -10.07 -34.80 28.43
CA GLU A 10 -10.33 -34.49 27.02
C GLU A 10 -10.00 -33.03 26.76
N VAL A 11 -9.31 -32.75 25.67
CA VAL A 11 -9.03 -31.39 25.20
C VAL A 11 -9.91 -31.12 23.98
N GLN A 12 -10.70 -30.07 24.07
CA GLN A 12 -11.54 -29.56 23.00
C GLN A 12 -11.00 -28.19 22.55
N ILE A 13 -11.04 -27.95 21.24
CA ILE A 13 -10.71 -26.65 20.65
C ILE A 13 -11.93 -26.09 19.93
N ARG A 14 -12.05 -24.77 19.91
CA ARG A 14 -13.08 -24.04 19.17
C ARG A 14 -12.47 -23.40 17.94
N ARG A 15 -13.04 -23.67 16.77
CA ARG A 15 -12.69 -23.04 15.48
C ARG A 15 -13.95 -22.68 14.74
N GLU A 16 -14.01 -21.46 14.19
CA GLU A 16 -15.16 -20.95 13.43
C GLU A 16 -16.49 -21.16 14.17
N GLY A 17 -16.49 -20.91 15.48
CA GLY A 17 -17.65 -21.10 16.35
C GLY A 17 -18.03 -22.55 16.69
N ARG A 18 -17.30 -23.57 16.22
CA ARG A 18 -17.58 -24.99 16.48
C ARG A 18 -16.54 -25.62 17.40
N TRP A 19 -16.98 -26.45 18.33
CA TRP A 19 -16.12 -27.24 19.21
C TRP A 19 -15.77 -28.58 18.58
N THR A 20 -14.50 -28.93 18.60
CA THR A 20 -14.00 -30.24 18.15
C THR A 20 -13.12 -30.85 19.24
N ILE A 21 -13.25 -32.16 19.44
CA ILE A 21 -12.38 -32.92 20.33
C ILE A 21 -11.04 -33.10 19.63
N GLU A 22 -9.98 -32.62 20.26
CA GLU A 22 -8.63 -32.72 19.69
C GLU A 22 -7.87 -33.93 20.24
N GLY A 23 -8.14 -34.30 21.49
CA GLY A 23 -7.51 -35.50 22.05
C GLY A 23 -8.02 -35.86 23.42
N THR A 24 -7.88 -37.14 23.74
CA THR A 24 -8.17 -37.71 25.07
C THR A 24 -6.88 -38.15 25.74
N TYR A 25 -6.80 -37.98 27.06
CA TYR A 25 -5.61 -38.24 27.87
C TYR A 25 -5.99 -38.99 29.15
N ASP A 26 -5.04 -39.73 29.70
CA ASP A 26 -5.10 -40.43 30.97
C ASP A 26 -4.44 -39.64 32.12
N ASP A 27 -3.63 -38.62 31.78
CA ASP A 27 -2.92 -37.76 32.73
C ASP A 27 -3.33 -36.28 32.61
N GLU A 28 -3.60 -35.66 33.75
CA GLU A 28 -4.06 -34.27 33.86
C GLU A 28 -3.00 -33.29 33.35
N ARG A 29 -1.72 -33.54 33.64
CA ARG A 29 -0.63 -32.64 33.25
C ARG A 29 -0.45 -32.62 31.74
N ARG A 30 -0.54 -33.79 31.09
CA ARG A 30 -0.51 -33.93 29.63
C ARG A 30 -1.70 -33.24 28.95
N ALA A 31 -2.91 -33.42 29.48
CA ALA A 31 -4.10 -32.73 28.97
C ALA A 31 -3.96 -31.21 29.06
N LEU A 32 -3.51 -30.69 30.20
CA LEU A 32 -3.30 -29.25 30.39
C LEU A 32 -2.15 -28.69 29.54
N ALA A 33 -1.07 -29.45 29.33
CA ALA A 33 0.03 -29.05 28.45
C ALA A 33 -0.43 -28.95 26.99
N SER A 34 -1.19 -29.93 26.51
CA SER A 34 -1.82 -29.91 25.18
C SER A 34 -2.79 -28.74 25.04
N ALA A 35 -3.69 -28.54 26.02
CA ALA A 35 -4.63 -27.43 25.99
C ALA A 35 -3.93 -26.06 25.91
N ARG A 36 -2.76 -25.90 26.55
CA ARG A 36 -1.97 -24.67 26.47
C ARG A 36 -1.26 -24.50 25.12
N SER A 37 -0.77 -25.56 24.50
CA SER A 37 -0.10 -25.45 23.19
C SER A 37 -1.06 -25.00 22.08
N TRP A 38 -2.33 -25.42 22.16
CA TRP A 38 -3.36 -25.01 21.20
C TRP A 38 -3.68 -23.52 21.22
N LEU A 39 -3.40 -22.80 22.31
CA LEU A 39 -3.60 -21.34 22.38
C LEU A 39 -2.65 -20.56 21.47
N ALA A 40 -1.54 -21.16 21.02
CA ALA A 40 -0.60 -20.55 20.10
C ALA A 40 -0.93 -20.86 18.62
N VAL A 41 -1.91 -21.73 18.36
CA VAL A 41 -2.23 -22.18 17.00
C VAL A 41 -3.21 -21.22 16.34
N SER A 42 -2.86 -20.77 15.12
CA SER A 42 -3.71 -19.88 14.34
C SER A 42 -5.08 -20.50 14.04
N GLY A 43 -6.14 -19.70 14.10
CA GLY A 43 -7.52 -20.14 13.87
C GLY A 43 -8.20 -20.81 15.06
N VAL A 44 -7.49 -21.05 16.17
CA VAL A 44 -8.11 -21.48 17.43
C VAL A 44 -8.68 -20.27 18.17
N GLU A 45 -9.97 -20.31 18.47
CA GLU A 45 -10.69 -19.25 19.19
C GLU A 45 -10.61 -19.47 20.70
N GLU A 46 -10.75 -20.73 21.12
CA GLU A 46 -10.89 -21.11 22.52
C GLU A 46 -10.41 -22.55 22.73
N VAL A 47 -9.85 -22.84 23.89
CA VAL A 47 -9.43 -24.19 24.27
C VAL A 47 -10.02 -24.55 25.63
N LYS A 48 -10.52 -25.77 25.77
CA LYS A 48 -11.13 -26.30 26.99
C LYS A 48 -10.57 -27.70 27.29
N ALA A 49 -10.15 -27.95 28.52
CA ALA A 49 -9.81 -29.29 29.00
C ALA A 49 -10.84 -29.74 30.05
N LEU A 50 -11.36 -30.95 29.84
CA LEU A 50 -12.37 -31.60 30.65
C LEU A 50 -11.74 -32.77 31.40
N LYS A 51 -12.25 -33.02 32.61
CA LYS A 51 -11.95 -34.20 33.43
C LYS A 51 -13.22 -35.00 33.59
N PHE A 52 -13.17 -36.27 33.21
CA PHE A 52 -14.23 -37.24 33.38
C PHE A 52 -13.89 -38.17 34.54
N ARG A 53 -14.82 -38.34 35.49
CA ARG A 53 -14.73 -39.36 36.54
C ARG A 53 -15.93 -40.29 36.45
N SER A 54 -15.67 -41.59 36.30
CA SER A 54 -16.73 -42.60 36.31
C SER A 54 -16.94 -43.13 37.72
N LEU A 55 -18.14 -42.95 38.28
CA LEU A 55 -18.54 -43.50 39.57
C LEU A 55 -19.89 -44.21 39.42
N ALA A 56 -19.92 -45.52 39.74
CA ALA A 56 -21.15 -46.33 39.75
C ALA A 56 -22.00 -46.23 38.46
N GLY A 57 -21.35 -46.17 37.29
CA GLY A 57 -22.03 -46.08 35.98
C GLY A 57 -22.42 -44.65 35.55
N LEU A 58 -22.19 -43.64 36.39
CA LEU A 58 -22.37 -42.23 36.07
C LEU A 58 -21.03 -41.58 35.75
N SER A 59 -20.99 -40.75 34.70
CA SER A 59 -19.81 -39.95 34.35
C SER A 59 -20.01 -38.51 34.83
N LEU A 60 -19.11 -38.04 35.70
CA LEU A 60 -19.05 -36.65 36.13
C LEU A 60 -18.00 -35.91 35.32
N GLU A 61 -18.44 -34.88 34.59
CA GLU A 61 -17.58 -33.96 33.84
C GLU A 61 -17.20 -32.75 34.70
N THR A 62 -15.94 -32.34 34.64
CA THR A 62 -15.45 -31.12 35.30
C THR A 62 -14.51 -30.38 34.36
N VAL A 63 -14.78 -29.11 34.08
CA VAL A 63 -13.86 -28.25 33.33
C VAL A 63 -12.67 -27.90 34.21
N ILE A 64 -11.48 -28.33 33.83
CA ILE A 64 -10.23 -28.07 34.60
C ILE A 64 -9.39 -26.94 34.00
N PHE A 65 -9.65 -26.58 32.74
CA PHE A 65 -9.02 -25.46 32.06
C PHE A 65 -9.92 -24.96 30.94
N GLN A 66 -10.09 -23.65 30.84
CA GLN A 66 -10.77 -23.03 29.71
C GLN A 66 -10.14 -21.66 29.48
N LYS A 67 -9.73 -21.39 28.25
CA LYS A 67 -9.12 -20.11 27.90
C LYS A 67 -9.44 -19.76 26.46
N ALA A 68 -10.03 -18.57 26.27
CA ALA A 68 -10.13 -17.95 24.97
C ALA A 68 -8.76 -17.42 24.54
N VAL A 69 -8.41 -17.61 23.27
CA VAL A 69 -7.26 -16.93 22.68
C VAL A 69 -7.60 -15.44 22.65
N PRO A 70 -6.78 -14.55 23.24
CA PRO A 70 -7.04 -13.12 23.17
C PRO A 70 -7.14 -12.70 21.70
N VAL A 71 -8.32 -12.23 21.30
CA VAL A 71 -8.47 -11.57 20.01
C VAL A 71 -7.64 -10.30 20.11
N VAL A 72 -6.45 -10.33 19.50
CA VAL A 72 -5.70 -9.10 19.25
C VAL A 72 -6.55 -8.31 18.28
N LYS A 73 -7.38 -7.42 18.80
CA LYS A 73 -8.10 -6.44 17.99
C LYS A 73 -7.04 -5.54 17.38
N ASP A 74 -6.67 -5.83 16.14
CA ASP A 74 -5.91 -4.88 15.33
C ASP A 74 -6.61 -3.53 15.43
N LYS A 75 -5.85 -2.48 15.78
CA LYS A 75 -6.39 -1.12 15.78
C LYS A 75 -6.99 -0.87 14.39
N PRO A 76 -8.21 -0.29 14.31
CA PRO A 76 -8.82 0.01 13.04
C PRO A 76 -7.89 0.92 12.24
N MET A 77 -7.64 0.54 10.99
CA MET A 77 -6.74 1.27 10.11
C MET A 77 -7.34 2.63 9.77
N ALA A 78 -6.55 3.69 9.88
CA ALA A 78 -6.93 5.02 9.43
C ALA A 78 -6.47 5.26 7.99
N LEU A 79 -6.99 6.32 7.36
CA LEU A 79 -6.50 6.76 6.04
C LEU A 79 -5.05 7.24 6.15
N GLY A 80 -4.26 6.97 5.10
CA GLY A 80 -2.86 7.39 5.01
C GLY A 80 -2.64 8.85 4.59
N GLY A 81 -3.67 9.50 4.06
CA GLY A 81 -3.57 10.86 3.54
C GLY A 81 -4.92 11.44 3.12
N THR A 82 -4.90 12.38 2.18
CA THR A 82 -6.10 13.10 1.70
C THR A 82 -6.54 12.62 0.32
N ALA A 83 -7.75 13.03 -0.08
CA ALA A 83 -8.30 12.78 -1.42
C ALA A 83 -8.00 13.91 -2.42
N GLU A 84 -7.02 14.78 -2.14
CA GLU A 84 -6.72 15.95 -2.98
C GLU A 84 -6.27 15.55 -4.39
N GLY A 85 -6.94 16.06 -5.42
CA GLY A 85 -6.63 15.69 -6.81
C GLY A 85 -7.28 14.38 -7.25
N ALA A 86 -8.24 13.84 -6.48
CA ALA A 86 -9.03 12.71 -6.94
C ALA A 86 -9.78 13.08 -8.24
N PRO A 87 -9.65 12.29 -9.32
CA PRO A 87 -10.37 12.54 -10.55
C PRO A 87 -11.86 12.22 -10.36
N TYR A 88 -12.71 12.94 -11.09
CA TYR A 88 -14.15 12.72 -11.02
C TYR A 88 -14.56 11.47 -11.81
N CYS A 89 -14.63 10.32 -11.13
CA CYS A 89 -15.04 9.05 -11.75
C CYS A 89 -16.52 9.05 -12.17
N THR A 90 -16.82 8.65 -13.40
CA THR A 90 -18.18 8.53 -13.95
C THR A 90 -18.59 7.07 -14.19
N ALA A 91 -17.63 6.16 -14.20
CA ALA A 91 -17.85 4.72 -14.35
C ALA A 91 -16.86 3.90 -13.48
N PRO A 92 -17.14 2.61 -13.23
CA PRO A 92 -16.22 1.74 -12.49
C PRO A 92 -14.82 1.65 -13.11
N GLY A 93 -14.73 1.75 -14.44
CA GLY A 93 -13.47 1.72 -15.18
C GLY A 93 -12.50 2.85 -14.79
N ASP A 94 -13.04 4.00 -14.38
CA ASP A 94 -12.23 5.17 -14.04
C ASP A 94 -11.39 4.95 -12.77
N LEU A 95 -11.76 3.98 -11.92
CA LEU A 95 -10.98 3.60 -10.74
C LEU A 95 -9.63 2.98 -11.12
N TYR A 96 -9.50 2.40 -12.32
CA TYR A 96 -8.23 1.86 -12.81
C TYR A 96 -7.29 2.94 -13.37
N GLY A 97 -7.77 4.17 -13.59
CA GLY A 97 -6.98 5.26 -14.14
C GLY A 97 -5.82 5.66 -13.23
N PHE A 98 -4.72 6.14 -13.82
CA PHE A 98 -3.49 6.50 -13.10
C PHE A 98 -3.74 7.45 -11.91
N GLU A 99 -4.44 8.56 -12.14
CA GLU A 99 -4.77 9.54 -11.09
C GLU A 99 -5.61 8.93 -9.96
N SER A 100 -6.57 8.06 -10.30
CA SER A 100 -7.37 7.32 -9.31
C SER A 100 -6.47 6.42 -8.46
N ARG A 101 -5.54 5.69 -9.08
CA ARG A 101 -4.60 4.81 -8.37
C ARG A 101 -3.62 5.57 -7.48
N VAL A 102 -3.16 6.75 -7.89
CA VAL A 102 -2.35 7.65 -7.06
C VAL A 102 -3.11 8.02 -5.78
N VAL A 103 -4.37 8.44 -5.92
CA VAL A 103 -5.22 8.77 -4.75
C VAL A 103 -5.54 7.54 -3.91
N THR A 104 -5.86 6.39 -4.52
CA THR A 104 -6.04 5.11 -3.82
C THR A 104 -4.79 4.75 -3.02
N GLY A 105 -3.60 4.88 -3.63
CA GLY A 105 -2.31 4.64 -3.01
C GLY A 105 -2.06 5.49 -1.77
N ARG A 106 -2.42 6.78 -1.84
CA ARG A 106 -2.29 7.72 -0.72
C ARG A 106 -3.30 7.47 0.39
N LEU A 107 -4.59 7.28 0.05
CA LEU A 107 -5.66 7.07 1.03
C LEU A 107 -5.52 5.73 1.76
N LEU A 108 -5.17 4.66 1.04
CA LEU A 108 -5.10 3.30 1.57
C LEU A 108 -3.68 2.86 1.92
N ARG A 109 -2.72 3.80 2.03
CA ARG A 109 -1.30 3.51 2.29
C ARG A 109 -1.08 2.52 3.45
N PRO A 110 -1.73 2.66 4.62
CA PRO A 110 -1.54 1.70 5.71
C PRO A 110 -1.95 0.28 5.33
N PHE A 111 -3.04 0.13 4.55
CA PHE A 111 -3.53 -1.18 4.08
C PHE A 111 -2.56 -1.79 3.08
N LEU A 112 -2.16 -0.99 2.10
CA LEU A 112 -1.21 -1.40 1.06
C LEU A 112 0.15 -1.79 1.66
N ASP A 113 0.62 -1.10 2.71
CA ASP A 113 1.86 -1.45 3.42
C ASP A 113 1.72 -2.73 4.24
N LYS A 114 0.59 -2.92 4.94
CA LYS A 114 0.31 -4.14 5.70
C LYS A 114 0.38 -5.39 4.82
N PHE A 115 -0.13 -5.30 3.59
CA PHE A 115 -0.14 -6.41 2.63
C PHE A 115 1.00 -6.34 1.60
N ARG A 116 1.85 -5.31 1.66
CA ARG A 116 2.99 -5.07 0.74
C ARG A 116 2.59 -5.14 -0.73
N ILE A 117 1.49 -4.48 -1.07
CA ILE A 117 0.90 -4.48 -2.42
C ILE A 117 0.80 -3.07 -3.00
N THR A 118 0.67 -3.01 -4.32
CA THR A 118 0.38 -1.79 -5.07
C THR A 118 -1.13 -1.53 -5.19
N PRO A 119 -1.57 -0.28 -5.47
CA PRO A 119 -2.94 0.00 -5.90
C PRO A 119 -3.43 -0.86 -7.07
N THR A 120 -2.59 -1.12 -8.08
CA THR A 120 -2.92 -2.03 -9.17
C THR A 120 -3.21 -3.44 -8.67
N GLU A 121 -2.35 -4.02 -7.83
CA GLU A 121 -2.58 -5.35 -7.24
C GLU A 121 -3.84 -5.39 -6.38
N LEU A 122 -4.15 -4.31 -5.65
CA LEU A 122 -5.41 -4.18 -4.92
C LEU A 122 -6.60 -4.27 -5.89
N LEU A 123 -6.64 -3.44 -6.93
CA LEU A 123 -7.78 -3.34 -7.85
C LEU A 123 -7.98 -4.57 -8.75
N HIS A 124 -6.96 -5.42 -8.89
CA HIS A 124 -6.96 -6.60 -9.76
C HIS A 124 -6.96 -7.94 -9.01
N SER A 125 -6.96 -7.93 -7.67
CA SER A 125 -6.96 -9.14 -6.83
C SER A 125 -8.22 -9.25 -5.99
N TRP A 126 -9.03 -10.28 -6.25
CA TRP A 126 -10.18 -10.62 -5.42
C TRP A 126 -9.79 -10.78 -3.94
N THR A 127 -8.64 -11.41 -3.67
CA THR A 127 -8.15 -11.67 -2.31
C THR A 127 -7.94 -10.36 -1.54
N TYR A 128 -7.35 -9.34 -2.17
CA TYR A 128 -7.09 -8.05 -1.50
C TYR A 128 -8.32 -7.17 -1.43
N LEU A 129 -9.17 -7.17 -2.46
CA LEU A 129 -10.46 -6.46 -2.43
C LEU A 129 -11.37 -6.99 -1.32
N ARG A 130 -11.49 -8.31 -1.19
CA ARG A 130 -12.26 -8.93 -0.10
C ARG A 130 -11.71 -8.54 1.28
N LYS A 131 -10.39 -8.54 1.45
CA LYS A 131 -9.73 -8.08 2.69
C LYS A 131 -10.00 -6.60 2.97
N LEU A 132 -10.08 -5.75 1.94
CA LEU A 132 -10.42 -4.33 2.10
C LEU A 132 -11.90 -4.13 2.45
N ASP A 133 -12.81 -4.90 1.85
CA ASP A 133 -14.24 -4.84 2.16
C ASP A 133 -14.54 -5.32 3.60
N GLU A 134 -13.81 -6.35 4.08
CA GLU A 134 -13.80 -6.74 5.49
C GLU A 134 -13.36 -5.59 6.42
N GLN A 135 -12.53 -4.66 5.92
CA GLN A 135 -12.20 -3.39 6.57
C GLN A 135 -13.20 -2.29 6.20
N GLY A 136 -14.51 -2.59 6.28
CA GLY A 136 -15.58 -1.70 5.77
C GLY A 136 -15.54 -0.26 6.29
N LEU A 137 -15.02 -0.02 7.50
CA LEU A 137 -14.79 1.33 8.04
C LEU A 137 -13.72 2.09 7.24
N LEU A 138 -12.61 1.45 6.87
CA LEU A 138 -11.54 2.04 6.08
C LEU A 138 -12.03 2.35 4.66
N LEU A 139 -12.69 1.39 4.01
CA LEU A 139 -13.27 1.58 2.67
C LEU A 139 -14.29 2.71 2.69
N GLY A 140 -15.21 2.70 3.66
CA GLY A 140 -16.20 3.76 3.84
C GLY A 140 -15.54 5.14 4.05
N ALA A 141 -14.50 5.24 4.88
CA ALA A 141 -13.77 6.48 5.09
C ALA A 141 -13.09 6.99 3.81
N ALA A 142 -12.49 6.09 3.01
CA ALA A 142 -11.84 6.46 1.75
C ALA A 142 -12.86 7.01 0.73
N LEU A 143 -13.99 6.31 0.56
CA LEU A 143 -15.07 6.75 -0.33
C LEU A 143 -15.67 8.09 0.11
N GLN A 144 -15.85 8.29 1.43
CA GLN A 144 -16.32 9.56 1.99
C GLN A 144 -15.32 10.71 1.77
N ALA A 145 -14.02 10.45 1.91
CA ALA A 145 -12.99 11.45 1.66
C ALA A 145 -13.00 11.91 0.19
N VAL A 146 -13.12 10.97 -0.75
CA VAL A 146 -13.24 11.28 -2.19
C VAL A 146 -14.55 12.00 -2.49
N ALA A 147 -15.67 11.57 -1.92
CA ALA A 147 -16.97 12.22 -2.10
C ALA A 147 -16.96 13.69 -1.60
N ARG A 148 -16.29 13.97 -0.47
CA ARG A 148 -16.09 15.34 0.03
C ARG A 148 -15.23 16.17 -0.93
N HIS A 149 -14.12 15.62 -1.41
CA HIS A 149 -13.28 16.30 -2.41
C HIS A 149 -14.08 16.66 -3.67
N HIS A 150 -14.91 15.73 -4.16
CA HIS A 150 -15.79 16.00 -5.29
C HIS A 150 -16.87 17.03 -4.99
N ALA A 151 -17.43 17.04 -3.78
CA ALA A 151 -18.39 18.05 -3.38
C ALA A 151 -17.77 19.46 -3.38
N ASP A 152 -16.56 19.60 -2.82
CA ASP A 152 -15.84 20.87 -2.77
C ASP A 152 -15.48 21.40 -4.17
N ARG A 153 -15.16 20.49 -5.11
CA ARG A 153 -14.74 20.85 -6.48
C ARG A 153 -15.90 21.00 -7.47
N HIS A 154 -16.98 20.24 -7.30
CA HIS A 154 -18.04 20.11 -8.31
C HIS A 154 -19.45 20.42 -7.77
N GLY A 155 -19.61 20.77 -6.49
CA GLY A 155 -20.90 21.13 -5.91
C GLY A 155 -21.90 19.98 -5.77
N VAL A 156 -21.43 18.72 -5.78
CA VAL A 156 -22.29 17.54 -5.66
C VAL A 156 -22.59 17.18 -4.19
N ALA A 157 -23.74 16.56 -3.94
CA ALA A 157 -24.11 16.13 -2.59
C ALA A 157 -23.26 14.92 -2.13
N VAL A 158 -22.50 15.08 -1.04
CA VAL A 158 -21.59 14.05 -0.49
C VAL A 158 -22.27 12.68 -0.30
N PRO A 159 -23.47 12.56 0.30
CA PRO A 159 -24.08 11.24 0.50
C PRO A 159 -24.45 10.52 -0.80
N ALA A 160 -24.95 11.26 -1.80
CA ALA A 160 -25.27 10.69 -3.10
C ALA A 160 -23.99 10.23 -3.81
N ARG A 161 -22.96 11.07 -3.81
CA ARG A 161 -21.68 10.76 -4.44
C ARG A 161 -20.95 9.60 -3.77
N ALA A 162 -20.99 9.51 -2.44
CA ALA A 162 -20.39 8.38 -1.72
C ALA A 162 -21.08 7.05 -2.05
N ARG A 163 -22.41 7.04 -2.24
CA ARG A 163 -23.16 5.84 -2.68
C ARG A 163 -22.79 5.42 -4.09
N GLU A 164 -22.64 6.38 -5.00
CA GLU A 164 -22.21 6.11 -6.37
C GLU A 164 -20.79 5.52 -6.41
N LEU A 165 -19.84 6.12 -5.69
CA LEU A 165 -18.47 5.61 -5.58
C LEU A 165 -18.45 4.21 -4.94
N ARG A 166 -19.34 3.92 -3.98
CA ARG A 166 -19.50 2.59 -3.42
C ARG A 166 -19.96 1.58 -4.47
N ALA A 167 -20.95 1.93 -5.29
CA ALA A 167 -21.40 1.07 -6.39
C ALA A 167 -20.27 0.79 -7.40
N PHE A 168 -19.42 1.76 -7.70
CA PHE A 168 -18.24 1.55 -8.54
C PHE A 168 -17.23 0.59 -7.90
N ALA A 169 -16.96 0.74 -6.60
CA ALA A 169 -16.10 -0.19 -5.87
C ALA A 169 -16.68 -1.61 -5.87
N ASP A 170 -17.98 -1.77 -5.63
CA ASP A 170 -18.65 -3.07 -5.65
C ASP A 170 -18.58 -3.73 -7.05
N ALA A 171 -18.67 -2.94 -8.14
CA ALA A 171 -18.49 -3.43 -9.51
C ALA A 171 -17.05 -3.90 -9.79
N VAL A 172 -16.04 -3.17 -9.31
CA VAL A 172 -14.62 -3.59 -9.40
C VAL A 172 -14.40 -4.90 -8.62
N MET A 173 -15.00 -5.04 -7.43
CA MET A 173 -14.95 -6.27 -6.63
C MET A 173 -15.58 -7.46 -7.36
N ALA A 174 -16.75 -7.27 -7.96
CA ALA A 174 -17.41 -8.30 -8.75
C ALA A 174 -16.53 -8.73 -9.94
N ARG A 175 -15.96 -7.79 -10.68
CA ARG A 175 -15.07 -8.08 -11.82
C ARG A 175 -13.85 -8.92 -11.41
N ALA A 176 -13.22 -8.59 -10.27
CA ALA A 176 -12.07 -9.36 -9.77
C ALA A 176 -12.47 -10.76 -9.28
N ARG A 177 -13.66 -10.90 -8.67
CA ARG A 177 -14.22 -12.20 -8.28
C ARG A 177 -14.50 -13.08 -9.49
N ASP A 178 -15.08 -12.52 -10.54
CA ASP A 178 -15.42 -13.25 -11.75
C ASP A 178 -14.15 -13.72 -12.47
N PHE A 179 -13.13 -12.86 -12.59
CA PHE A 179 -11.81 -13.27 -13.08
C PHE A 179 -11.19 -14.39 -12.24
N GLN A 180 -11.27 -14.31 -10.90
CA GLN A 180 -10.77 -15.37 -10.02
C GLN A 180 -11.43 -16.73 -10.28
N GLY A 181 -12.72 -16.75 -10.66
CA GLY A 181 -13.45 -17.95 -11.04
C GLY A 181 -13.05 -18.50 -12.42
N GLU A 182 -12.80 -17.61 -13.38
CA GLU A 182 -12.49 -17.96 -14.77
C GLU A 182 -11.00 -18.26 -15.02
N ARG A 183 -10.09 -17.79 -14.15
CA ARG A 183 -8.64 -17.78 -14.40
C ARG A 183 -8.02 -19.12 -14.80
N LYS A 184 -8.60 -20.25 -14.36
CA LYS A 184 -8.09 -21.60 -14.70
C LYS A 184 -8.30 -21.96 -16.17
N ALA A 185 -9.29 -21.36 -16.83
CA ALA A 185 -9.57 -21.53 -18.24
C ALA A 185 -8.77 -20.54 -19.12
N LEU A 186 -8.09 -19.57 -18.52
CA LEU A 186 -7.29 -18.59 -19.24
C LEU A 186 -5.90 -19.14 -19.58
N PRO A 187 -5.28 -18.66 -20.67
CA PRO A 187 -3.90 -18.96 -21.01
C PRO A 187 -2.95 -18.61 -19.85
N ALA A 188 -1.87 -19.37 -19.68
CA ALA A 188 -0.85 -19.06 -18.68
C ALA A 188 -0.12 -17.75 -19.03
N PHE A 189 0.29 -17.01 -18.00
CA PHE A 189 1.15 -15.85 -18.14
C PHE A 189 2.60 -16.30 -18.33
N ASP A 190 3.21 -15.96 -19.46
CA ASP A 190 4.62 -16.23 -19.76
C ASP A 190 5.43 -14.93 -19.61
N PRO A 191 6.22 -14.78 -18.52
CA PRO A 191 7.04 -13.58 -18.31
C PRO A 191 8.20 -13.48 -19.30
N ALA A 192 8.59 -14.56 -19.99
CA ALA A 192 9.65 -14.54 -20.99
C ALA A 192 9.18 -13.98 -22.34
N ASP A 193 7.87 -14.02 -22.61
CA ASP A 193 7.27 -13.53 -23.86
C ASP A 193 5.92 -12.84 -23.57
N LEU A 194 6.01 -11.58 -23.13
CA LEU A 194 4.83 -10.75 -22.83
C LEU A 194 3.96 -10.53 -24.06
N SER A 195 4.56 -10.33 -25.23
CA SER A 195 3.86 -10.11 -26.49
C SER A 195 3.00 -11.31 -26.89
N ARG A 196 3.53 -12.53 -26.76
CA ARG A 196 2.74 -13.75 -26.97
C ARG A 196 1.67 -13.91 -25.90
N SER A 197 2.01 -13.75 -24.62
CA SER A 197 1.06 -13.85 -23.51
C SER A 197 -0.14 -12.93 -23.72
N SER A 198 0.12 -11.67 -24.06
CA SER A 198 -0.89 -10.65 -24.33
C SER A 198 -1.77 -11.00 -25.53
N ARG A 199 -1.19 -11.43 -26.66
CA ARG A 199 -1.98 -11.82 -27.85
C ARG A 199 -2.90 -13.02 -27.59
N VAL A 200 -2.39 -14.06 -26.93
CA VAL A 200 -3.20 -15.25 -26.63
C VAL A 200 -4.29 -14.92 -25.61
N LEU A 201 -3.99 -14.06 -24.64
CA LEU A 201 -4.99 -13.57 -23.69
C LEU A 201 -6.08 -12.75 -24.39
N ALA A 202 -5.71 -11.82 -25.28
CA ALA A 202 -6.65 -11.00 -26.05
C ALA A 202 -7.59 -11.89 -26.88
N ALA A 203 -7.07 -12.95 -27.51
CA ALA A 203 -7.89 -13.92 -28.24
C ALA A 203 -8.87 -14.69 -27.33
N ALA A 204 -8.51 -14.93 -26.06
CA ALA A 204 -9.35 -15.66 -25.11
C ALA A 204 -10.44 -14.80 -24.45
N VAL A 205 -10.15 -13.54 -24.13
CA VAL A 205 -11.07 -12.67 -23.35
C VAL A 205 -11.67 -11.52 -24.15
N GLY A 206 -11.15 -11.23 -25.34
CA GLY A 206 -11.51 -10.08 -26.15
C GLY A 206 -10.78 -8.80 -25.73
N GLU A 207 -10.69 -7.84 -26.65
CA GLU A 207 -9.91 -6.61 -26.50
C GLU A 207 -10.36 -5.74 -25.31
N GLU A 208 -11.67 -5.61 -25.09
CA GLU A 208 -12.22 -4.80 -23.98
C GLU A 208 -11.87 -5.34 -22.59
N ARG A 209 -11.68 -6.65 -22.46
CA ARG A 209 -11.34 -7.31 -21.19
C ARG A 209 -9.85 -7.52 -21.02
N HIS A 210 -9.06 -7.33 -22.08
CA HIS A 210 -7.65 -7.66 -22.13
C HIS A 210 -6.85 -6.99 -21.01
N ASP A 211 -6.90 -5.66 -20.89
CA ASP A 211 -6.01 -4.93 -19.96
C ASP A 211 -6.25 -5.31 -18.50
N PHE A 212 -7.52 -5.48 -18.13
CA PHE A 212 -7.86 -5.97 -16.80
C PHE A 212 -7.35 -7.40 -16.58
N ALA A 213 -7.57 -8.30 -17.54
CA ALA A 213 -7.10 -9.68 -17.42
C ALA A 213 -5.56 -9.76 -17.37
N PHE A 214 -4.86 -8.95 -18.17
CA PHE A 214 -3.40 -8.86 -18.20
C PHE A 214 -2.86 -8.38 -16.85
N LEU A 215 -3.39 -7.28 -16.31
CA LEU A 215 -2.98 -6.75 -15.01
C LEU A 215 -3.36 -7.68 -13.85
N SER A 216 -4.46 -8.44 -13.96
CA SER A 216 -4.79 -9.50 -13.01
C SER A 216 -3.82 -10.68 -13.07
N GLN A 217 -3.36 -11.10 -14.26
CA GLN A 217 -2.31 -12.12 -14.40
C GLN A 217 -0.96 -11.63 -13.87
N LEU A 218 -0.59 -10.38 -14.20
CA LEU A 218 0.60 -9.73 -13.66
C LEU A 218 0.55 -9.65 -12.12
N THR A 219 -0.61 -9.32 -11.55
CA THR A 219 -0.82 -9.30 -10.09
C THR A 219 -0.57 -10.68 -9.45
N ILE A 220 -0.98 -11.76 -10.12
CA ILE A 220 -0.70 -13.13 -9.66
C ILE A 220 0.80 -13.42 -9.74
N HIS A 221 1.47 -13.03 -10.83
CA HIS A 221 2.92 -13.20 -10.99
C HIS A 221 3.73 -12.45 -9.92
N LEU A 222 3.36 -11.20 -9.62
CA LEU A 222 4.01 -10.38 -8.58
C LEU A 222 3.81 -10.92 -7.16
N ALA A 223 2.82 -11.78 -6.92
CA ALA A 223 2.57 -12.37 -5.62
C ALA A 223 3.72 -13.30 -5.15
N ASP A 224 4.59 -13.73 -6.06
CA ASP A 224 5.79 -14.53 -5.76
C ASP A 224 6.86 -13.75 -4.98
N ARG A 225 6.73 -12.41 -4.87
CA ARG A 225 7.63 -11.55 -4.10
C ARG A 225 6.91 -10.89 -2.93
N ASN A 226 7.48 -11.04 -1.74
CA ASN A 226 6.94 -10.51 -0.49
C ASN A 226 7.48 -9.11 -0.11
N SER A 227 8.07 -8.38 -1.05
CA SER A 227 8.54 -6.99 -0.89
C SER A 227 8.21 -6.16 -2.12
N LEU A 228 7.98 -4.85 -1.93
CA LEU A 228 7.74 -3.94 -3.05
C LEU A 228 8.99 -3.78 -3.93
N ALA A 229 10.20 -3.80 -3.34
CA ALA A 229 11.46 -3.76 -4.09
C ALA A 229 11.62 -5.01 -4.98
N GLY A 230 11.32 -6.21 -4.47
CA GLY A 230 11.36 -7.43 -5.28
C GLY A 230 10.31 -7.45 -6.40
N LYS A 231 9.15 -6.81 -6.18
CA LYS A 231 8.15 -6.61 -7.25
C LYS A 231 8.63 -5.62 -8.31
N LEU A 232 9.28 -4.53 -7.91
CA LEU A 232 9.90 -3.60 -8.86
C LEU A 232 10.98 -4.29 -9.70
N GLU A 233 11.81 -5.13 -9.08
CA GLU A 233 12.79 -5.96 -9.79
C GLU A 233 12.11 -6.84 -10.85
N MET A 234 11.08 -7.59 -10.47
CA MET A 234 10.31 -8.40 -11.45
C MET A 234 9.71 -7.55 -12.58
N LEU A 235 9.17 -6.36 -12.26
CA LEU A 235 8.62 -5.46 -13.28
C LEU A 235 9.69 -4.95 -14.24
N LEU A 236 10.89 -4.65 -13.75
CA LEU A 236 12.02 -4.21 -14.57
C LEU A 236 12.57 -5.35 -15.43
N ASP A 237 12.60 -6.59 -14.93
CA ASP A 237 13.00 -7.77 -15.71
C ASP A 237 12.07 -8.03 -16.90
N LEU A 238 10.79 -7.65 -16.78
CA LEU A 238 9.81 -7.72 -17.85
C LEU A 238 10.00 -6.63 -18.93
N ILE A 239 10.78 -5.58 -18.66
CA ILE A 239 11.03 -4.47 -19.58
C ILE A 239 12.25 -4.80 -20.43
N GLY A 240 12.03 -5.59 -21.49
CA GLY A 240 13.02 -5.84 -22.52
C GLY A 240 13.27 -4.63 -23.46
N PRO A 241 14.28 -4.72 -24.35
CA PRO A 241 14.49 -3.71 -25.40
C PRO A 241 13.29 -3.59 -26.34
N ASP A 242 12.60 -4.70 -26.63
CA ASP A 242 11.51 -4.80 -27.60
C ASP A 242 10.11 -4.83 -26.96
N VAL A 243 9.98 -4.45 -25.68
CA VAL A 243 8.67 -4.43 -25.00
C VAL A 243 7.70 -3.49 -25.73
N GLU A 244 6.50 -3.97 -26.02
CA GLU A 244 5.51 -3.19 -26.76
C GLU A 244 5.01 -1.99 -25.92
N PRO A 245 4.68 -0.84 -26.55
CA PRO A 245 4.25 0.35 -25.84
C PRO A 245 3.07 0.14 -24.88
N ARG A 246 2.12 -0.72 -25.22
CA ARG A 246 0.96 -1.06 -24.38
C ARG A 246 1.38 -1.73 -23.06
N HIS A 247 2.30 -2.69 -23.14
CA HIS A 247 2.81 -3.40 -21.96
C HIS A 247 3.70 -2.48 -21.15
N LEU A 248 4.56 -1.70 -21.80
CA LEU A 248 5.40 -0.71 -21.14
C LEU A 248 4.56 0.30 -20.34
N ALA A 249 3.47 0.82 -20.91
CA ALA A 249 2.57 1.73 -20.21
C ALA A 249 1.90 1.07 -18.99
N SER A 250 1.54 -0.21 -19.10
CA SER A 250 0.99 -0.99 -17.99
C SER A 250 2.03 -1.20 -16.88
N LEU A 251 3.25 -1.61 -17.24
CA LEU A 251 4.36 -1.84 -16.31
C LEU A 251 4.81 -0.54 -15.62
N ASP A 252 4.95 0.56 -16.35
CA ASP A 252 5.20 1.91 -15.81
C ASP A 252 4.11 2.29 -14.79
N GLY A 253 2.85 2.02 -15.11
CA GLY A 253 1.74 2.22 -14.18
C GLY A 253 1.90 1.47 -12.85
N VAL A 254 2.32 0.19 -12.89
CA VAL A 254 2.52 -0.62 -11.66
C VAL A 254 3.80 -0.22 -10.91
N MET A 255 4.86 0.15 -11.62
CA MET A 255 6.08 0.67 -11.02
C MET A 255 5.81 2.01 -10.31
N ALA A 256 5.05 2.90 -10.94
CA ALA A 256 4.65 4.18 -10.35
C ALA A 256 3.82 3.98 -9.08
N ASP A 257 2.86 3.06 -9.12
CA ASP A 257 2.07 2.63 -7.97
C ASP A 257 2.93 2.15 -6.78
N ALA A 258 4.01 1.41 -7.05
CA ALA A 258 4.97 0.97 -6.03
C ALA A 258 5.79 2.15 -5.46
N LEU A 259 6.27 3.05 -6.32
CA LEU A 259 7.02 4.27 -5.94
C LEU A 259 6.17 5.27 -5.14
N GLY A 260 4.85 5.10 -5.11
CA GLY A 260 3.97 5.78 -4.17
C GLY A 260 4.31 5.50 -2.70
N SER A 261 4.95 4.38 -2.37
CA SER A 261 5.43 4.08 -1.01
C SER A 261 6.65 4.93 -0.64
N ALA A 262 6.52 5.73 0.42
CA ALA A 262 7.65 6.52 0.94
C ALA A 262 8.76 5.64 1.51
N GLU A 263 8.41 4.49 2.10
CA GLU A 263 9.39 3.55 2.64
C GLU A 263 10.17 2.86 1.52
N LEU A 264 9.50 2.47 0.43
CA LEU A 264 10.20 1.92 -0.74
C LEU A 264 11.16 2.95 -1.35
N VAL A 265 10.73 4.20 -1.53
CA VAL A 265 11.63 5.22 -2.10
C VAL A 265 12.83 5.48 -1.20
N LYS A 266 12.67 5.46 0.14
CA LYS A 266 13.79 5.54 1.07
C LYS A 266 14.72 4.34 0.96
N GLU A 267 14.17 3.13 0.88
CA GLU A 267 14.94 1.89 0.68
C GLU A 267 15.78 1.97 -0.61
N LEU A 268 15.17 2.43 -1.71
CA LEU A 268 15.82 2.58 -3.00
C LEU A 268 16.88 3.69 -3.05
N LEU A 269 16.66 4.79 -2.32
CA LEU A 269 17.65 5.86 -2.16
C LEU A 269 18.82 5.46 -1.28
N GLY A 270 18.68 4.43 -0.44
CA GLY A 270 19.71 4.05 0.53
C GLY A 270 19.91 5.10 1.64
N ALA A 271 21.09 5.08 2.27
CA ALA A 271 21.39 5.97 3.38
C ALA A 271 21.52 7.43 2.92
N GLN A 272 20.55 8.27 3.29
CA GLN A 272 20.55 9.70 2.99
C GLN A 272 20.91 10.53 4.23
N PRO A 273 21.82 11.52 4.14
CA PRO A 273 22.20 12.31 5.31
C PRO A 273 21.04 13.14 5.87
N ASN A 274 20.18 13.66 5.00
CA ASN A 274 18.98 14.40 5.35
C ASN A 274 17.94 14.35 4.20
N LEU A 275 16.75 14.92 4.45
CA LEU A 275 15.66 14.91 3.47
C LEU A 275 16.03 15.72 2.22
N ALA A 276 16.69 16.87 2.36
CA ALA A 276 17.10 17.69 1.22
C ALA A 276 17.95 16.91 0.21
N LEU A 277 18.97 16.19 0.66
CA LEU A 277 19.83 15.42 -0.24
C LEU A 277 19.11 14.25 -0.91
N GLY A 278 18.18 13.60 -0.21
CA GLY A 278 17.29 12.61 -0.83
C GLY A 278 16.40 13.21 -1.92
N LEU A 279 15.88 14.44 -1.71
CA LEU A 279 15.10 15.15 -2.73
C LEU A 279 15.96 15.62 -3.91
N CYS A 280 17.20 16.06 -3.67
CA CYS A 280 18.17 16.37 -4.73
C CYS A 280 18.44 15.13 -5.59
N ALA A 281 18.72 13.98 -4.96
CA ALA A 281 18.96 12.72 -5.67
C ALA A 281 17.77 12.33 -6.56
N LEU A 282 16.53 12.49 -6.09
CA LEU A 282 15.34 12.27 -6.93
C LEU A 282 15.24 13.25 -8.09
N ALA A 283 15.53 14.54 -7.86
CA ALA A 283 15.50 15.55 -8.91
C ALA A 283 16.58 15.29 -9.98
N ASP A 284 17.78 14.95 -9.56
CA ASP A 284 18.90 14.58 -10.42
C ASP A 284 18.57 13.36 -11.28
N LEU A 285 18.02 12.32 -10.66
CA LEU A 285 17.57 11.11 -11.35
C LEU A 285 16.54 11.40 -12.45
N ILE A 286 15.53 12.22 -12.14
CA ILE A 286 14.50 12.62 -13.11
C ILE A 286 15.09 13.43 -14.27
N LEU A 287 16.14 14.21 -14.01
CA LEU A 287 16.83 15.05 -14.99
C LEU A 287 17.97 14.32 -15.72
N GLY A 288 18.21 13.04 -15.41
CA GLY A 288 19.29 12.25 -16.01
C GLY A 288 20.69 12.65 -15.57
N ARG A 289 20.81 13.28 -14.40
CA ARG A 289 22.08 13.57 -13.75
C ARG A 289 22.43 12.43 -12.78
N ASP A 290 23.73 12.25 -12.53
CA ASP A 290 24.18 11.34 -11.48
C ASP A 290 23.65 11.84 -10.12
N PRO A 291 22.77 11.08 -9.46
CA PRO A 291 22.15 11.52 -8.23
C PRO A 291 23.14 11.65 -7.08
N GLN A 292 24.29 10.95 -7.10
CA GLN A 292 25.21 10.85 -5.95
C GLN A 292 26.68 10.54 -6.32
N PRO A 293 27.46 11.50 -6.86
CA PRO A 293 28.87 11.25 -7.18
C PRO A 293 29.81 11.10 -5.96
N LYS A 294 29.34 11.33 -4.72
CA LYS A 294 30.17 11.40 -3.50
C LYS A 294 29.63 10.63 -2.27
N SER A 295 28.55 9.85 -2.41
CA SER A 295 27.93 9.04 -1.32
C SER A 295 27.65 7.61 -1.79
N GLU A 296 27.10 6.75 -0.92
CA GLU A 296 26.72 5.38 -1.32
C GLU A 296 25.78 5.41 -2.54
N PRO A 297 25.98 4.57 -3.55
CA PRO A 297 25.20 4.61 -4.77
C PRO A 297 23.72 4.31 -4.49
N VAL A 298 22.83 4.97 -5.23
CA VAL A 298 21.41 4.59 -5.24
C VAL A 298 21.24 3.14 -5.68
N SER A 299 20.13 2.51 -5.29
CA SER A 299 19.82 1.16 -5.73
C SER A 299 19.85 1.03 -7.26
N PRO A 300 20.39 -0.08 -7.81
CA PRO A 300 20.35 -0.36 -9.25
C PRO A 300 18.94 -0.30 -9.84
N LEU A 301 17.91 -0.67 -9.05
CA LEU A 301 16.51 -0.57 -9.46
C LEU A 301 16.10 0.89 -9.72
N LEU A 302 16.49 1.80 -8.82
CA LEU A 302 16.17 3.21 -8.96
C LEU A 302 16.93 3.83 -10.14
N ALA A 303 18.20 3.46 -10.31
CA ALA A 303 19.00 3.88 -11.47
C ALA A 303 18.38 3.42 -12.80
N HIS A 304 17.90 2.17 -12.88
CA HIS A 304 17.22 1.64 -14.07
C HIS A 304 15.91 2.41 -14.35
N ILE A 305 15.09 2.68 -13.33
CA ILE A 305 13.90 3.53 -13.46
C ILE A 305 14.27 4.93 -13.95
N GLY A 306 15.34 5.53 -13.42
CA GLY A 306 15.87 6.82 -13.86
C GLY A 306 16.21 6.83 -15.36
N ALA A 307 16.88 5.78 -15.85
CA ALA A 307 17.19 5.64 -17.27
C ALA A 307 15.91 5.56 -18.13
N LEU A 308 14.89 4.80 -17.70
CA LEU A 308 13.60 4.74 -18.38
C LEU A 308 12.89 6.10 -18.40
N ILE A 309 12.95 6.86 -17.30
CA ILE A 309 12.37 8.21 -17.22
C ILE A 309 13.03 9.14 -18.24
N VAL A 310 14.36 9.15 -18.32
CA VAL A 310 15.12 10.00 -19.25
C VAL A 310 14.84 9.62 -20.71
N GLN A 311 14.65 8.33 -20.99
CA GLN A 311 14.25 7.82 -22.31
C GLN A 311 12.78 8.11 -22.66
N GLY A 312 11.99 8.70 -21.75
CA GLY A 312 10.56 8.92 -21.95
C GLY A 312 9.70 7.65 -21.87
N ARG A 313 10.27 6.56 -21.33
CA ARG A 313 9.66 5.21 -21.25
C ARG A 313 8.95 4.93 -19.92
N ALA A 314 9.06 5.83 -18.93
CA ALA A 314 8.40 5.71 -17.63
C ALA A 314 7.75 7.03 -17.15
N PRO A 315 6.80 7.62 -17.91
CA PRO A 315 6.16 8.89 -17.57
C PRO A 315 5.38 8.85 -16.24
N CYS A 316 4.75 7.74 -15.88
CA CYS A 316 4.01 7.60 -14.62
C CYS A 316 4.96 7.58 -13.43
N CYS A 317 6.07 6.83 -13.50
CA CYS A 317 7.11 6.88 -12.47
C CYS A 317 7.66 8.29 -12.28
N ARG A 318 7.92 8.99 -13.39
CA ARG A 318 8.36 10.40 -13.36
C ARG A 318 7.36 11.29 -12.63
N ALA A 319 6.07 11.14 -12.91
CA ALA A 319 5.01 11.92 -12.28
C ALA A 319 4.94 11.67 -10.76
N VAL A 320 4.98 10.41 -10.31
CA VAL A 320 4.91 10.06 -8.88
C VAL A 320 6.15 10.56 -8.11
N LEU A 321 7.35 10.45 -8.68
CA LEU A 321 8.56 10.97 -8.03
C LEU A 321 8.56 12.50 -7.94
N LEU A 322 8.04 13.19 -8.96
CA LEU A 322 7.87 14.64 -8.93
C LEU A 322 6.83 15.07 -7.91
N GLU A 323 5.70 14.38 -7.83
CA GLU A 323 4.68 14.63 -6.81
C GLU A 323 5.26 14.44 -5.41
N ARG A 324 6.09 13.42 -5.19
CA ARG A 324 6.79 13.22 -3.91
C ARG A 324 7.67 14.40 -3.52
N ILE A 325 8.41 14.98 -4.48
CA ILE A 325 9.21 16.19 -4.25
C ILE A 325 8.28 17.33 -3.82
N GLN A 326 7.20 17.56 -4.56
CA GLN A 326 6.22 18.61 -4.26
C GLN A 326 5.57 18.44 -2.88
N GLN A 327 5.12 17.24 -2.54
CA GLN A 327 4.53 16.91 -1.23
C GLN A 327 5.54 17.13 -0.10
N SER A 328 6.79 16.70 -0.30
CA SER A 328 7.86 16.90 0.68
C SER A 328 8.17 18.37 0.91
N LEU A 329 8.16 19.20 -0.15
CA LEU A 329 8.31 20.65 -0.07
C LEU A 329 7.14 21.32 0.66
N ASN A 330 5.91 20.89 0.40
CA ASN A 330 4.71 21.39 1.08
C ASN A 330 4.60 20.91 2.54
N GLY A 331 5.30 19.83 2.90
CA GLY A 331 5.37 19.31 4.25
C GLY A 331 5.95 20.28 5.28
N THR A 332 5.68 19.99 6.56
CA THR A 332 6.16 20.75 7.72
C THR A 332 7.43 20.19 8.34
N GLN A 333 7.80 18.95 7.98
CA GLN A 333 9.04 18.34 8.44
C GLN A 333 10.24 19.13 7.92
N PRO A 334 11.24 19.48 8.77
CA PRO A 334 12.48 20.11 8.33
C PRO A 334 13.22 19.30 7.25
N LEU A 335 13.91 20.01 6.35
CA LEU A 335 14.80 19.40 5.33
C LEU A 335 15.98 18.68 5.97
N ASP A 336 16.43 19.16 7.12
CA ASP A 336 17.34 18.46 8.01
C ASP A 336 16.80 18.50 9.44
N ARG A 337 16.45 17.32 9.98
CA ARG A 337 15.94 17.20 11.34
C ARG A 337 17.01 17.51 12.39
N ARG A 338 18.29 17.31 12.06
CA ARG A 338 19.42 17.51 13.00
C ARG A 338 19.84 18.97 13.06
N ASP A 339 19.62 19.72 11.98
CA ASP A 339 19.98 21.14 11.90
C ASP A 339 18.91 21.96 11.15
N PRO A 340 17.77 22.26 11.79
CA PRO A 340 16.70 23.05 11.17
C PRO A 340 17.11 24.47 10.78
N LYS A 341 18.23 24.99 11.30
CA LYS A 341 18.73 26.33 10.95
C LYS A 341 19.26 26.39 9.51
N LYS A 342 19.63 25.24 8.93
CA LYS A 342 20.07 25.13 7.53
C LYS A 342 18.92 25.09 6.51
N GLU A 343 17.66 25.19 6.93
CA GLU A 343 16.49 25.04 6.06
C GLU A 343 16.57 25.93 4.81
N ALA A 344 16.90 27.22 4.95
CA ALA A 344 17.00 28.14 3.80
C ALA A 344 18.12 27.73 2.83
N LEU A 345 19.31 27.41 3.35
CA LEU A 345 20.46 26.97 2.54
C LEU A 345 20.15 25.67 1.80
N LEU A 346 19.51 24.71 2.46
CA LEU A 346 19.13 23.44 1.87
C LEU A 346 18.00 23.59 0.84
N ALA A 347 17.06 24.51 1.06
CA ALA A 347 16.01 24.82 0.09
C ALA A 347 16.58 25.46 -1.18
N ASP A 348 17.55 26.38 -1.06
CA ASP A 348 18.24 26.98 -2.21
C ASP A 348 19.10 25.95 -2.96
N HIS A 349 19.77 25.07 -2.23
CA HIS A 349 20.50 23.94 -2.80
C HIS A 349 19.56 23.03 -3.60
N LEU A 350 18.44 22.61 -3.00
CA LEU A 350 17.42 21.81 -3.69
C LEU A 350 16.83 22.54 -4.91
N ALA A 351 16.57 23.85 -4.81
CA ALA A 351 16.08 24.66 -5.93
C ALA A 351 17.06 24.67 -7.12
N THR A 352 18.36 24.57 -6.87
CA THR A 352 19.38 24.42 -7.92
C THR A 352 19.27 23.06 -8.60
N HIS A 353 19.12 21.98 -7.82
CA HIS A 353 18.92 20.63 -8.36
C HIS A 353 17.55 20.46 -9.04
N LEU A 354 16.56 21.28 -8.74
CA LEU A 354 15.28 21.21 -9.45
C LEU A 354 15.31 21.86 -10.84
N ARG A 355 16.40 22.50 -11.24
CA ARG A 355 16.50 23.13 -12.57
C ARG A 355 17.15 22.19 -13.59
N ASP A 356 16.55 22.14 -14.77
CA ASP A 356 17.14 21.50 -15.95
C ASP A 356 18.31 22.33 -16.52
N PRO A 357 19.07 21.81 -17.49
CA PRO A 357 20.19 22.54 -18.11
C PRO A 357 19.79 23.88 -18.78
N GLN A 358 18.51 24.05 -19.12
CA GLN A 358 17.95 25.28 -19.67
C GLN A 358 17.45 26.25 -18.58
N GLY A 359 17.65 25.90 -17.30
CA GLY A 359 17.24 26.70 -16.16
C GLY A 359 15.76 26.63 -15.81
N ARG A 360 14.98 25.75 -16.49
CA ARG A 360 13.55 25.56 -16.21
C ARG A 360 13.37 24.69 -14.98
N LEU A 361 12.43 25.07 -14.13
CA LEU A 361 12.14 24.36 -12.89
C LEU A 361 11.31 23.11 -13.16
N LEU A 362 11.78 21.96 -12.69
CA LEU A 362 11.04 20.70 -12.68
C LEU A 362 9.74 20.91 -11.90
N GLY A 363 8.60 20.54 -12.50
CA GLY A 363 7.26 20.76 -11.92
C GLY A 363 6.75 22.20 -11.97
N GLY A 364 7.50 23.12 -12.59
CA GLY A 364 7.02 24.46 -12.94
C GLY A 364 6.50 25.28 -11.77
N ALA A 365 5.38 25.99 -12.00
CA ALA A 365 4.82 26.95 -11.05
C ALA A 365 4.44 26.32 -9.70
N GLU A 366 4.01 25.05 -9.67
CA GLU A 366 3.59 24.40 -8.42
C GLU A 366 4.78 24.10 -7.50
N VAL A 367 5.91 23.66 -8.07
CA VAL A 367 7.16 23.50 -7.30
C VAL A 367 7.70 24.86 -6.84
N GLN A 368 7.61 25.88 -7.69
CA GLN A 368 8.01 27.24 -7.32
C GLN A 368 7.18 27.77 -6.13
N LYS A 369 5.86 27.59 -6.16
CA LYS A 369 4.96 27.95 -5.05
C LYS A 369 5.29 27.15 -3.79
N ALA A 370 5.55 25.84 -3.91
CA ALA A 370 5.90 24.99 -2.78
C ALA A 370 7.20 25.42 -2.09
N LEU A 371 8.25 25.73 -2.86
CA LEU A 371 9.51 26.29 -2.36
C LEU A 371 9.29 27.63 -1.66
N ALA A 372 8.58 28.56 -2.29
CA ALA A 372 8.30 29.88 -1.73
C ALA A 372 7.52 29.77 -0.40
N ARG A 373 6.46 28.97 -0.36
CA ARG A 373 5.67 28.72 0.86
C ARG A 373 6.53 28.13 1.97
N ARG A 374 7.43 27.21 1.64
CA ARG A 374 8.35 26.59 2.61
C ARG A 374 9.30 27.62 3.22
N LEU A 375 9.93 28.46 2.39
CA LEU A 375 10.82 29.53 2.86
C LEU A 375 10.07 30.56 3.72
N ILE A 376 8.83 30.90 3.37
CA ILE A 376 7.97 31.77 4.19
C ILE A 376 7.74 31.12 5.56
N ARG A 377 7.32 29.85 5.61
CA ARG A 377 7.11 29.12 6.89
C ARG A 377 8.37 29.12 7.75
N HIS A 378 9.54 28.92 7.15
CA HIS A 378 10.81 28.95 7.87
C HIS A 378 11.11 30.34 8.46
N ARG A 379 10.93 31.42 7.68
CA ARG A 379 11.10 32.80 8.18
C ARG A 379 10.12 33.13 9.31
N GLN A 380 8.87 32.68 9.19
CA GLN A 380 7.88 32.84 10.25
C GLN A 380 8.29 32.13 11.54
N ALA A 381 8.86 30.92 11.44
CA ALA A 381 9.37 30.21 12.62
C ALA A 381 10.51 30.99 13.30
N ILE A 382 11.49 31.48 12.54
CA ILE A 382 12.60 32.30 13.08
C ILE A 382 12.08 33.57 13.77
N LEU A 383 11.15 34.31 13.15
CA LEU A 383 10.60 35.53 13.73
C LEU A 383 9.83 35.26 15.02
N ARG A 384 9.07 34.15 15.08
CA ARG A 384 8.37 33.74 16.31
C ARG A 384 9.34 33.35 17.41
N GLU A 385 10.44 32.69 17.10
CA GLU A 385 11.52 32.41 18.07
C GLU A 385 12.15 33.70 18.63
N GLN A 386 12.14 34.79 17.86
CA GLN A 386 12.60 36.11 18.26
C GLN A 386 11.53 36.96 18.95
N GLY A 387 10.33 36.41 19.20
CA GLY A 387 9.20 37.12 19.81
C GLY A 387 8.44 38.07 18.87
N MET A 388 8.75 38.08 17.57
CA MET A 388 8.18 38.97 16.57
C MET A 388 6.91 38.37 15.91
N HIS A 389 5.90 38.03 16.71
CA HIS A 389 4.69 37.34 16.26
C HIS A 389 3.91 38.12 15.18
N ASP A 390 3.68 39.42 15.39
CA ASP A 390 2.92 40.27 14.45
C ASP A 390 3.58 40.35 13.07
N ILE A 391 4.91 40.33 13.02
CA ILE A 391 5.68 40.41 11.78
C ILE A 391 5.64 39.04 11.07
N ALA A 392 5.72 37.95 11.83
CA ALA A 392 5.56 36.60 11.30
C ALA A 392 4.20 36.40 10.62
N ASP A 393 3.12 36.87 11.23
CA ASP A 393 1.77 36.68 10.69
C ASP A 393 1.52 37.46 9.39
N ARG A 394 2.11 38.66 9.28
CA ARG A 394 2.04 39.53 8.08
C ARG A 394 2.77 38.96 6.86
N LEU A 395 3.74 38.05 7.03
CA LEU A 395 4.47 37.44 5.90
C LEU A 395 3.59 36.57 4.99
N SER A 396 2.45 36.10 5.48
CA SER A 396 1.51 35.25 4.73
C SER A 396 0.57 36.04 3.80
N GLY A 397 0.48 37.36 4.00
CA GLY A 397 -0.49 38.25 3.35
C GLY A 397 0.06 39.03 2.14
N ARG A 398 1.22 38.66 1.63
CA ARG A 398 1.83 39.16 0.38
C ARG A 398 2.22 37.96 -0.48
#